data_AF-A0A848XUG6-F1
#
_entry.id   AF-A0A848XUG6-F1
#
_cell.length_a   1.000
_cell.length_b   1.000
_cell.length_c   1.000
_cell.angle_alpha   90.00
_cell.angle_beta   90.00
_cell.angle_gamma   90.00
#
_symmetry.space_group_name_H-M   'P 1'
#
loop_
_entity.id
_entity.type
_entity.pdbx_description
1 polymer ?
#
loop_
_entity_poly.entity_id
_entity_poly.type
_entity_poly.pdbx_seq_one_letter_code
_entity_poly.pdbx_strand_id
1 'polypeptide(L)'
;RNLLKPSNGDPFMRFFIYRAFPSAPTQLDSIASGTLPLNANDFLADSIRAVRVSMRSTNGLTGGDERITEMSRLITMKNAGMRTLKTCGDGPILTASLTATPGLDVSGDPIVTLLWGASVDDGSGENDVQRYVLWRRNVSLGSAFGDPLVSVPAGTGNTYVDSEVDAGTVYQYQVAAQDCTPALSGGIISLNAVVP
;
A
#
# COMPACT_ATOMS: atom_id res chain seq x y z
N ARG A 1 30.51 -17.63 14.82
CA ARG A 1 31.17 -17.95 16.11
C ARG A 1 31.49 -16.72 16.96
N ASN A 2 31.17 -15.51 16.49
CA ASN A 2 31.57 -14.26 17.13
C ASN A 2 30.42 -13.51 17.81
N LEU A 3 29.19 -14.07 17.81
CA LEU A 3 28.04 -13.52 18.52
C LEU A 3 27.88 -14.27 19.83
N LEU A 4 27.81 -13.51 20.92
CA LEU A 4 27.63 -13.99 22.28
C LEU A 4 26.25 -13.58 22.78
N LYS A 5 25.75 -14.31 23.78
CA LYS A 5 24.51 -13.93 24.49
C LYS A 5 24.68 -12.53 25.11
N PRO A 6 23.63 -11.70 25.13
CA PRO A 6 23.64 -10.39 25.80
C PRO A 6 24.02 -10.52 27.27
N SER A 7 24.54 -9.44 27.87
CA SER A 7 24.89 -9.44 29.29
C SER A 7 23.65 -9.45 30.20
N ASN A 8 23.84 -9.78 31.48
CA ASN A 8 22.83 -9.61 32.55
C ASN A 8 21.47 -10.31 32.35
N GLY A 9 21.41 -11.38 31.55
CA GLY A 9 20.18 -12.14 31.33
C GLY A 9 19.17 -11.47 30.41
N ASP A 10 19.57 -10.39 29.72
CA ASP A 10 18.73 -9.76 28.71
C ASP A 10 18.50 -10.72 27.52
N PRO A 11 17.26 -10.85 27.03
CA PRO A 11 16.98 -11.64 25.85
C PRO A 11 17.55 -10.96 24.61
N PHE A 12 17.87 -11.76 23.58
CA PHE A 12 18.34 -11.26 22.28
C PHE A 12 17.34 -10.26 21.66
N MET A 13 16.04 -10.53 21.80
CA MET A 13 14.96 -9.62 21.45
C MET A 13 14.07 -9.36 22.66
N ARG A 14 13.75 -8.08 22.91
CA ARG A 14 12.73 -7.66 23.86
C ARG A 14 11.67 -6.83 23.11
N PHE A 15 10.42 -7.24 23.22
CA PHE A 15 9.29 -6.58 22.57
C PHE A 15 8.68 -5.54 23.50
N PHE A 16 8.14 -4.47 22.94
CA PHE A 16 7.55 -3.37 23.70
C PHE A 16 6.21 -2.95 23.13
N ILE A 17 5.30 -2.50 24.00
CA ILE A 17 4.00 -1.90 23.68
C ILE A 17 3.92 -0.47 24.22
N TYR A 18 2.97 0.32 23.75
CA TYR A 18 2.63 1.58 24.43
C TYR A 18 1.65 1.33 25.57
N ARG A 19 2.00 1.80 26.78
CA ARG A 19 1.09 1.84 27.92
C ARG A 19 0.61 3.28 28.12
N ALA A 20 -0.68 3.49 27.93
CA ALA A 20 -1.32 4.77 28.22
C ALA A 20 -1.65 4.86 29.71
N PHE A 21 -1.48 6.05 30.28
CA PHE A 21 -1.81 6.33 31.67
C PHE A 21 -2.85 7.46 31.70
N PRO A 22 -3.84 7.42 32.61
CA PRO A 22 -4.91 8.43 32.67
C PRO A 22 -4.42 9.87 32.89
N SER A 23 -3.24 10.04 33.49
CA SER A 23 -2.70 11.34 33.89
C SER A 23 -1.19 11.47 33.65
N ALA A 24 -0.60 10.65 32.78
CA ALA A 24 0.82 10.71 32.45
C ALA A 24 1.08 10.42 30.96
N PRO A 25 2.22 10.87 30.40
CA PRO A 25 2.59 10.56 29.02
C PRO A 25 2.61 9.05 28.78
N THR A 26 2.17 8.63 27.61
CA THR A 26 2.29 7.25 27.14
C THR A 26 3.75 6.82 27.17
N GLN A 27 4.04 5.67 27.79
CA GLN A 27 5.39 5.14 27.88
C GLN A 27 5.51 3.83 27.11
N LEU A 28 6.73 3.56 26.65
CA LEU A 28 7.07 2.29 26.04
C LEU A 28 7.36 1.27 27.15
N ASP A 29 6.55 0.23 27.23
CA ASP A 29 6.64 -0.80 28.26
C ASP A 29 6.99 -2.16 27.67
N SER A 30 7.77 -2.96 28.39
CA SER A 30 8.25 -4.25 27.88
C SER A 30 7.21 -5.35 28.04
N ILE A 31 7.06 -6.18 27.01
CA ILE A 31 6.30 -7.44 27.10
C ILE A 31 7.13 -8.44 27.90
N ALA A 32 6.51 -9.07 28.91
CA ALA A 32 7.17 -10.06 29.75
C ALA A 32 7.56 -11.29 28.93
N SER A 33 8.77 -11.81 29.12
CA SER A 33 9.27 -12.96 28.35
C SER A 33 8.44 -14.23 28.54
N GLY A 34 7.72 -14.36 29.66
CA GLY A 34 6.82 -15.49 29.92
C GLY A 34 5.52 -15.49 29.09
N THR A 35 5.22 -14.39 28.38
CA THR A 35 4.08 -14.32 27.45
C THR A 35 4.52 -14.52 26.00
N LEU A 36 5.76 -14.98 25.76
CA LEU A 36 6.30 -15.31 24.44
C LEU A 36 6.37 -16.84 24.27
N PRO A 37 6.15 -17.39 23.06
CA PRO A 37 5.88 -16.69 21.80
C PRO A 37 4.46 -16.09 21.76
N LEU A 38 4.31 -14.96 21.08
CA LEU A 38 3.00 -14.39 20.78
C LEU A 38 2.41 -15.14 19.60
N ASN A 39 1.14 -15.55 19.69
CA ASN A 39 0.45 -16.13 18.55
C ASN A 39 -0.17 -15.04 17.69
N ALA A 40 -0.35 -15.29 16.39
CA ALA A 40 -0.98 -14.33 15.48
C ALA A 40 -2.44 -14.00 15.85
N ASN A 41 -3.08 -14.85 16.66
CA ASN A 41 -4.43 -14.62 17.18
C ASN A 41 -4.45 -13.81 18.49
N ASP A 42 -3.29 -13.50 19.07
CA ASP A 42 -3.19 -12.67 20.26
C ASP A 42 -3.18 -11.19 19.85
N PHE A 43 -4.18 -10.41 20.29
CA PHE A 43 -4.26 -8.95 20.11
C PHE A 43 -3.01 -8.18 20.58
N LEU A 44 -2.14 -8.85 21.35
CA LEU A 44 -0.85 -8.34 21.80
C LEU A 44 0.19 -8.24 20.67
N ALA A 45 0.12 -9.10 19.65
CA ALA A 45 1.04 -9.05 18.50
C ALA A 45 0.89 -7.74 17.72
N ASP A 46 -0.35 -7.29 17.48
CA ASP A 46 -0.66 -6.01 16.83
C ASP A 46 -0.36 -4.79 17.72
N SER A 47 -0.18 -5.02 19.02
CA SER A 47 0.11 -3.99 20.01
C SER A 47 1.61 -3.72 20.18
N ILE A 48 2.49 -4.50 19.53
CA ILE A 48 3.93 -4.25 19.55
C ILE A 48 4.24 -2.91 18.87
N ARG A 49 5.15 -2.13 19.43
CA ARG A 49 5.54 -0.78 18.97
C ARG A 49 7.03 -0.62 18.78
N ALA A 50 7.82 -1.46 19.42
CA ALA A 50 9.25 -1.50 19.21
C ALA A 50 9.83 -2.87 19.60
N VAL A 51 10.99 -3.18 19.02
CA VAL A 51 11.82 -4.31 19.42
C VAL A 51 13.19 -3.79 19.77
N ARG A 52 13.68 -4.11 20.97
CA ARG A 52 15.08 -3.93 21.31
C ARG A 52 15.84 -5.19 20.94
N VAL A 53 16.82 -5.03 20.07
CA VAL A 53 17.79 -6.09 19.75
C VAL A 53 19.06 -5.80 20.51
N SER A 54 19.48 -6.77 21.33
CA SER A 54 20.72 -6.71 22.11
C SER A 54 21.63 -7.84 21.67
N MET A 55 22.89 -7.52 21.40
CA MET A 55 23.88 -8.50 20.99
C MET A 55 25.26 -8.15 21.54
N ARG A 56 26.06 -9.19 21.77
CA ARG A 56 27.48 -9.06 22.07
C ARG A 56 28.27 -9.68 20.94
N SER A 57 29.32 -9.00 20.51
CA SER A 57 30.24 -9.47 19.48
C SER A 57 31.65 -9.55 20.03
N THR A 58 32.40 -10.59 19.66
CA THR A 58 33.83 -10.74 19.99
C THR A 58 34.69 -10.59 18.74
N ASN A 59 35.93 -10.12 18.92
CA ASN A 59 36.95 -10.12 17.87
C ASN A 59 37.43 -11.52 17.45
N GLY A 60 36.92 -12.58 18.08
CA GLY A 60 37.20 -13.98 17.72
C GLY A 60 38.48 -14.54 18.33
N LEU A 61 39.17 -13.76 19.16
CA LEU A 61 40.32 -14.19 19.96
C LEU A 61 39.85 -14.68 21.35
N THR A 62 40.69 -15.42 22.06
CA THR A 62 40.41 -15.94 23.41
C THR A 62 41.48 -15.47 24.40
N GLY A 63 41.15 -15.42 25.70
CA GLY A 63 42.09 -15.03 26.74
C GLY A 63 42.27 -13.51 26.85
N GLY A 64 43.47 -13.04 27.19
CA GLY A 64 43.76 -11.61 27.43
C GLY A 64 43.55 -10.70 26.22
N ASP A 65 43.52 -11.28 25.01
CA ASP A 65 43.31 -10.57 23.74
C ASP A 65 41.85 -10.58 23.27
N GLU A 66 40.96 -11.24 24.02
CA GLU A 66 39.53 -11.22 23.73
C GLU A 66 38.96 -9.82 23.96
N ARG A 67 38.34 -9.27 22.92
CA ARG A 67 37.65 -7.98 22.98
C ARG A 67 36.18 -8.20 22.68
N ILE A 68 35.33 -7.82 23.63
CA ILE A 68 33.88 -7.96 23.51
C ILE A 68 33.27 -6.56 23.39
N THR A 69 32.40 -6.39 22.38
CA THR A 69 31.59 -5.20 22.17
C THR A 69 30.13 -5.54 22.39
N GLU A 70 29.41 -4.71 23.13
CA GLU A 70 27.96 -4.83 23.30
C GLU A 70 27.23 -3.77 22.47
N MET A 71 26.17 -4.19 21.80
CA MET A 71 25.33 -3.33 20.98
C MET A 71 23.88 -3.57 21.34
N SER A 72 23.18 -2.48 21.67
CA SER A 72 21.73 -2.48 21.79
C SER A 72 21.14 -1.42 20.87
N ARG A 73 20.07 -1.79 20.16
CA ARG A 73 19.31 -0.89 19.30
C ARG A 73 17.83 -1.11 19.52
N LEU A 74 17.12 -0.01 19.75
CA LEU A 74 15.66 0.00 19.75
C LEU A 74 15.19 0.29 18.34
N ILE A 75 14.50 -0.67 17.74
CA ILE A 75 13.90 -0.57 16.42
C ILE A 75 12.42 -0.29 16.64
N THR A 76 11.99 0.94 16.34
CA THR A 76 10.59 1.33 16.46
C THR A 76 9.79 0.83 15.25
N MET A 77 8.66 0.18 15.51
CA MET A 77 7.72 -0.26 14.48
C MET A 77 6.68 0.85 14.27
N LYS A 78 7.01 1.82 13.41
CA LYS A 78 6.15 2.99 13.16
C LYS A 78 4.75 2.64 12.61
N ASN A 79 4.61 1.47 12.00
CA ASN A 79 3.34 0.99 11.42
C ASN A 79 2.60 -0.02 12.32
N ALA A 80 3.23 -0.53 13.38
CA ALA A 80 2.57 -1.51 14.24
C ALA A 80 1.58 -0.76 15.14
N GLY A 81 0.30 -1.06 14.94
CA GLY A 81 -0.85 -0.46 15.62
C GLY A 81 -1.28 0.93 15.17
N MET A 82 -1.34 1.13 13.86
CA MET A 82 -2.49 1.84 13.32
C MET A 82 -3.77 1.16 13.85
N ARG A 83 -4.50 1.86 14.73
CA ARG A 83 -5.72 1.36 15.39
C ARG A 83 -6.89 1.16 14.41
N THR A 84 -6.69 1.56 13.17
CA THR A 84 -7.42 1.11 11.99
C THR A 84 -6.38 0.53 11.05
N LEU A 85 -6.11 -0.76 11.15
CA LEU A 85 -5.74 -1.49 9.95
C LEU A 85 -6.93 -1.27 9.01
N LYS A 86 -6.80 -0.37 8.02
CA LYS A 86 -7.61 -0.49 6.82
C LYS A 86 -7.00 -1.71 6.13
N THR A 87 -7.32 -2.90 6.64
CA THR A 87 -7.12 -4.14 5.91
C THR A 87 -7.93 -3.92 4.65
N CYS A 88 -7.21 -3.74 3.54
CA CYS A 88 -7.82 -3.90 2.24
C CYS A 88 -8.45 -5.30 2.28
N GLY A 89 -9.74 -5.37 1.98
CA GLY A 89 -10.49 -6.61 2.05
C GLY A 89 -10.12 -7.52 0.89
N ASP A 90 -11.14 -8.03 0.21
CA ASP A 90 -10.94 -8.68 -1.07
C ASP A 90 -10.58 -7.65 -2.15
N GLY A 91 -10.05 -8.13 -3.28
CA GLY A 91 -9.73 -7.24 -4.40
C GLY A 91 -11.00 -6.54 -4.92
N PRO A 92 -10.90 -5.26 -5.33
CA PRO A 92 -12.07 -4.47 -5.68
C PRO A 92 -12.82 -5.04 -6.89
N ILE A 93 -14.14 -4.87 -6.90
CA ILE A 93 -15.01 -5.39 -7.95
C ILE A 93 -15.50 -4.26 -8.84
N LEU A 94 -15.07 -4.26 -10.11
CA LEU A 94 -15.52 -3.31 -11.13
C LEU A 94 -16.22 -4.03 -12.28
N THR A 95 -17.54 -3.90 -12.35
CA THR A 95 -18.39 -4.51 -13.38
C THR A 95 -19.21 -3.49 -14.18
N ALA A 96 -18.99 -2.21 -13.93
CA ALA A 96 -19.67 -1.11 -14.62
C ALA A 96 -19.24 -0.99 -16.09
N SER A 97 -19.88 -0.08 -16.84
CA SER A 97 -19.45 0.30 -18.18
C SER A 97 -18.44 1.45 -18.14
N LEU A 98 -17.58 1.50 -19.17
CA LEU A 98 -16.71 2.63 -19.49
C LEU A 98 -17.14 3.19 -20.85
N THR A 99 -17.45 4.47 -20.89
CA THR A 99 -17.77 5.21 -22.11
C THR A 99 -16.63 6.17 -22.43
N ALA A 100 -16.23 6.20 -23.70
CA ALA A 100 -15.25 7.13 -24.24
C ALA A 100 -15.93 7.95 -25.34
N THR A 101 -16.07 9.25 -25.12
CA THR A 101 -16.77 10.18 -26.01
C THR A 101 -15.76 11.13 -26.64
N PRO A 102 -15.43 10.98 -27.93
CA PRO A 102 -14.55 11.90 -28.62
C PRO A 102 -15.25 13.23 -28.89
N GLY A 103 -14.49 14.32 -28.94
CA GLY A 103 -15.01 15.66 -29.16
C GLY A 103 -13.89 16.68 -29.34
N LEU A 104 -14.25 17.97 -29.23
CA LEU A 104 -13.32 19.08 -29.21
C LEU A 104 -13.48 19.84 -27.89
N ASP A 105 -12.40 20.41 -27.39
CA ASP A 105 -12.42 21.30 -26.24
C ASP A 105 -12.93 22.71 -26.61
N VAL A 106 -12.86 23.65 -25.67
CA VAL A 106 -13.28 25.05 -25.89
C VAL A 106 -12.40 25.82 -26.89
N SER A 107 -11.18 25.35 -27.12
CA SER A 107 -10.19 25.93 -28.05
C SER A 107 -10.30 25.31 -29.44
N GLY A 108 -11.04 24.20 -29.58
CA GLY A 108 -11.16 23.43 -30.81
C GLY A 108 -10.14 22.29 -30.93
N ASP A 109 -9.40 21.98 -29.86
CA ASP A 109 -8.42 20.90 -29.82
C ASP A 109 -9.12 19.56 -29.54
N PRO A 110 -8.68 18.45 -30.16
CA PRO A 110 -9.30 17.14 -29.98
C PRO A 110 -9.16 16.61 -28.55
N ILE A 111 -10.24 16.07 -28.02
CA ILE A 111 -10.29 15.43 -26.69
C ILE A 111 -11.10 14.14 -26.72
N VAL A 112 -10.88 13.29 -25.72
CA VAL A 112 -11.79 12.18 -25.40
C VAL A 112 -12.21 12.28 -23.94
N THR A 113 -13.51 12.42 -23.70
CA THR A 113 -14.08 12.41 -22.36
C THR A 113 -14.44 10.97 -21.96
N LEU A 114 -13.88 10.54 -20.85
CA LEU A 114 -14.12 9.23 -20.24
C LEU A 114 -15.11 9.36 -19.09
N LEU A 115 -16.06 8.43 -19.04
CA LEU A 115 -17.03 8.28 -17.96
C LEU A 115 -17.16 6.80 -17.64
N TRP A 116 -16.99 6.42 -16.38
CA TRP A 116 -17.19 5.06 -15.91
C TRP A 116 -18.14 5.00 -14.71
N GLY A 117 -18.75 3.85 -14.48
CA GLY A 117 -19.47 3.61 -13.22
C GLY A 117 -18.50 3.28 -12.09
N ALA A 118 -18.92 3.57 -10.86
CA ALA A 118 -18.16 3.23 -9.67
C ALA A 118 -18.04 1.71 -9.48
N SER A 119 -16.95 1.30 -8.85
CA SER A 119 -16.80 -0.04 -8.29
C SER A 119 -17.88 -0.30 -7.24
N VAL A 120 -18.26 -1.56 -7.06
CA VAL A 120 -19.19 -1.96 -5.99
C VAL A 120 -18.64 -1.58 -4.61
N ASP A 121 -17.31 -1.50 -4.49
CA ASP A 121 -16.57 -1.19 -3.27
C ASP A 121 -16.18 0.30 -3.17
N ASP A 122 -16.80 1.18 -3.97
CA ASP A 122 -16.61 2.63 -3.93
C ASP A 122 -17.91 3.31 -3.52
N GLY A 123 -18.04 3.62 -2.22
CA GLY A 123 -19.26 4.15 -1.60
C GLY A 123 -20.23 3.09 -1.06
N SER A 124 -19.97 1.82 -1.32
CA SER A 124 -20.67 0.66 -0.75
C SER A 124 -19.71 -0.51 -0.52
N GLY A 125 -20.21 -1.69 -0.13
CA GLY A 125 -19.38 -2.87 0.09
C GLY A 125 -18.31 -2.64 1.16
N GLU A 126 -17.07 -3.01 0.85
CA GLU A 126 -15.91 -2.79 1.73
C GLU A 126 -15.45 -1.33 1.77
N ASN A 127 -15.87 -0.52 0.79
CA ASN A 127 -15.64 0.92 0.70
C ASN A 127 -14.15 1.31 0.89
N ASP A 128 -13.27 0.58 0.22
CA ASP A 128 -11.82 0.68 0.37
C ASP A 128 -11.07 0.97 -0.92
N VAL A 129 -11.79 1.16 -2.04
CA VAL A 129 -11.23 1.68 -3.30
C VAL A 129 -10.55 3.03 -3.03
N GLN A 130 -9.29 3.14 -3.48
CA GLN A 130 -8.48 4.34 -3.34
C GLN A 130 -8.43 5.14 -4.65
N ARG A 131 -8.43 4.44 -5.79
CA ARG A 131 -8.31 5.06 -7.12
C ARG A 131 -8.76 4.14 -8.23
N TYR A 132 -9.02 4.77 -9.37
CA TYR A 132 -9.16 4.11 -10.66
C TYR A 132 -7.89 4.35 -11.47
N VAL A 133 -7.34 3.28 -12.03
CA VAL A 133 -6.20 3.36 -12.94
C VAL A 133 -6.75 3.23 -14.36
N LEU A 134 -6.34 4.14 -15.23
CA LEU A 134 -6.82 4.22 -16.60
C LEU A 134 -5.67 3.95 -17.56
N TRP A 135 -5.97 3.27 -18.65
CA TRP A 135 -5.05 3.01 -19.76
C TRP A 135 -5.67 3.44 -21.06
N ARG A 136 -4.78 3.73 -22.02
CA ARG A 136 -5.13 4.04 -23.41
C ARG A 136 -4.30 3.17 -24.34
N ARG A 137 -4.89 2.80 -25.46
CA ARG A 137 -4.16 2.26 -26.61
C ARG A 137 -4.65 2.88 -27.91
N ASN A 138 -3.73 3.08 -28.83
CA ASN A 138 -4.05 3.35 -30.23
C ASN A 138 -4.30 1.99 -30.91
N VAL A 139 -5.53 1.79 -31.39
CA VAL A 139 -5.98 0.50 -31.94
C VAL A 139 -5.20 0.11 -33.20
N SER A 140 -4.66 1.08 -33.93
CA SER A 140 -3.86 0.85 -35.13
C SER A 140 -2.42 0.42 -34.83
N LEU A 141 -1.91 0.70 -33.62
CA LEU A 141 -0.52 0.38 -33.25
C LEU A 141 -0.38 -0.98 -32.54
N GLY A 142 -1.47 -1.54 -32.01
CA GLY A 142 -1.42 -2.85 -31.35
C GLY A 142 -2.65 -3.17 -30.51
N SER A 143 -2.65 -4.40 -29.99
CA SER A 143 -3.75 -4.96 -29.20
C SER A 143 -3.50 -5.01 -27.69
N ALA A 144 -2.36 -4.52 -27.21
CA ALA A 144 -2.06 -4.47 -25.78
C ALA A 144 -2.27 -3.05 -25.24
N PHE A 145 -2.75 -2.95 -24.00
CA PHE A 145 -2.63 -1.70 -23.24
C PHE A 145 -1.18 -1.61 -22.72
N GLY A 146 -0.58 -0.42 -22.84
CA GLY A 146 0.77 -0.14 -22.37
C GLY A 146 0.80 0.33 -20.92
N ASP A 147 1.63 1.33 -20.64
CA ASP A 147 1.67 1.96 -19.32
C ASP A 147 0.35 2.68 -18.97
N PRO A 148 0.03 2.84 -17.67
CA PRO A 148 -1.11 3.63 -17.24
C PRO A 148 -1.06 5.05 -17.79
N LEU A 149 -2.20 5.51 -18.30
CA LEU A 149 -2.40 6.90 -18.70
C LEU A 149 -2.46 7.81 -17.47
N VAL A 150 -3.31 7.45 -16.50
CA VAL A 150 -3.56 8.26 -15.30
C VAL A 150 -4.13 7.42 -14.17
N SER A 151 -4.00 7.91 -12.94
CA SER A 151 -4.73 7.42 -11.77
C SER A 151 -5.65 8.51 -11.24
N VAL A 152 -6.94 8.22 -11.12
CA VAL A 152 -7.97 9.14 -10.62
C VAL A 152 -8.39 8.68 -9.23
N PRO A 153 -8.30 9.51 -8.18
CA PRO A 153 -8.76 9.16 -6.84
C PRO A 153 -10.24 8.74 -6.83
N ALA A 154 -10.60 7.79 -5.96
CA ALA A 154 -12.01 7.47 -5.72
C ALA A 154 -12.73 8.65 -5.04
N GLY A 155 -14.05 8.74 -5.20
CA GLY A 155 -14.88 9.79 -4.59
C GLY A 155 -14.74 11.21 -5.18
N THR A 156 -13.88 11.45 -6.18
CA THR A 156 -13.76 12.76 -6.87
C THR A 156 -14.61 12.87 -8.13
N GLY A 157 -15.41 11.84 -8.43
CA GLY A 157 -16.16 11.70 -9.68
C GLY A 157 -15.47 10.77 -10.68
N ASN A 158 -16.25 9.93 -11.34
CA ASN A 158 -15.77 8.86 -12.22
C ASN A 158 -15.61 9.33 -13.67
N THR A 159 -14.84 10.41 -13.86
CA THR A 159 -14.61 11.03 -15.16
C THR A 159 -13.17 11.48 -15.33
N TYR A 160 -12.71 11.50 -16.59
CA TYR A 160 -11.39 12.00 -16.98
C TYR A 160 -11.47 12.54 -18.41
N VAL A 161 -10.75 13.62 -18.70
CA VAL A 161 -10.62 14.16 -20.06
C VAL A 161 -9.20 13.90 -20.55
N ASP A 162 -9.08 13.08 -21.58
CA ASP A 162 -7.82 12.89 -22.30
C ASP A 162 -7.68 13.96 -23.37
N SER A 163 -6.69 14.83 -23.21
CA SER A 163 -6.37 15.93 -24.14
C SER A 163 -5.10 15.67 -24.94
N GLU A 164 -4.47 14.51 -24.77
CA GLU A 164 -3.24 14.14 -25.47
C GLU A 164 -3.56 13.16 -26.61
N VAL A 165 -4.66 13.41 -27.34
CA VAL A 165 -5.17 12.56 -28.40
C VAL A 165 -4.93 13.19 -29.78
N ASP A 166 -4.63 12.34 -30.75
CA ASP A 166 -4.39 12.80 -32.13
C ASP A 166 -5.66 12.71 -32.98
N ALA A 167 -5.97 13.79 -33.72
CA ALA A 167 -7.08 13.83 -34.67
C ALA A 167 -7.04 12.68 -35.69
N GLY A 168 -8.20 12.10 -36.00
CA GLY A 168 -8.33 10.95 -36.91
C GLY A 168 -7.81 9.62 -36.34
N THR A 169 -7.29 9.59 -35.11
CA THR A 169 -6.82 8.36 -34.46
C THR A 169 -7.97 7.63 -33.76
N VAL A 170 -7.91 6.29 -33.78
CA VAL A 170 -8.85 5.44 -33.06
C VAL A 170 -8.23 4.94 -31.77
N TYR A 171 -8.76 5.39 -30.64
CA TYR A 171 -8.33 4.95 -29.32
C TYR A 171 -9.33 4.01 -28.68
N GLN A 172 -8.81 3.15 -27.80
CA GLN A 172 -9.60 2.40 -26.84
C GLN A 172 -9.02 2.60 -25.45
N TYR A 173 -9.90 2.60 -24.45
CA TYR A 173 -9.55 2.87 -23.06
C TYR A 173 -9.91 1.68 -22.18
N GLN A 174 -9.16 1.52 -21.10
CA GLN A 174 -9.46 0.56 -20.04
C GLN A 174 -9.42 1.29 -18.70
N VAL A 175 -10.29 0.87 -17.77
CA VAL A 175 -10.23 1.30 -16.37
C VAL A 175 -10.32 0.10 -15.45
N ALA A 176 -9.59 0.16 -14.34
CA ALA A 176 -9.66 -0.81 -13.25
C ALA A 176 -9.65 -0.05 -11.91
N ALA A 177 -10.33 -0.59 -10.91
CA ALA A 177 -10.30 -0.08 -9.55
C ALA A 177 -9.08 -0.65 -8.79
N GLN A 178 -8.55 0.12 -7.86
CA GLN A 178 -7.48 -0.27 -6.95
C GLN A 178 -7.82 0.17 -5.53
N ASP A 179 -7.67 -0.75 -4.59
CA ASP A 179 -7.81 -0.55 -3.15
C ASP A 179 -6.47 -0.06 -2.54
N CYS A 180 -6.24 -0.32 -1.25
CA CYS A 180 -4.97 -0.02 -0.61
C CYS A 180 -3.85 -1.04 -0.87
N THR A 181 -4.11 -2.08 -1.66
CA THR A 181 -3.10 -3.01 -2.17
C THR A 181 -2.63 -2.63 -3.58
N PRO A 182 -1.55 -3.25 -4.08
CA PRO A 182 -1.17 -3.10 -5.49
C PRO A 182 -2.09 -3.83 -6.48
N ALA A 183 -3.03 -4.67 -6.03
CA ALA A 183 -3.89 -5.43 -6.92
C ALA A 183 -4.89 -4.52 -7.67
N LEU A 184 -5.30 -4.96 -8.85
CA LEU A 184 -6.31 -4.28 -9.66
C LEU A 184 -7.54 -5.18 -9.76
N SER A 185 -8.71 -4.55 -9.86
CA SER A 185 -9.93 -5.25 -10.29
C SER A 185 -9.76 -5.84 -11.69
N GLY A 186 -10.74 -6.66 -12.11
CA GLY A 186 -10.98 -6.88 -13.54
C GLY A 186 -11.13 -5.53 -14.26
N GLY A 187 -10.46 -5.38 -15.40
CA GLY A 187 -10.53 -4.16 -16.20
C GLY A 187 -11.76 -4.14 -17.10
N ILE A 188 -12.41 -2.98 -17.20
CA ILE A 188 -13.50 -2.74 -18.16
C ILE A 188 -12.96 -1.90 -19.31
N ILE A 189 -13.36 -2.23 -20.54
CA ILE A 189 -12.82 -1.66 -21.77
C ILE A 189 -13.92 -0.88 -22.49
N SER A 190 -13.60 0.30 -23.01
CA SER A 190 -14.52 1.13 -23.78
C SER A 190 -14.78 0.56 -25.18
N LEU A 191 -15.82 1.04 -25.84
CA LEU A 191 -15.86 0.99 -27.30
C LEU A 191 -14.76 1.88 -27.91
N ASN A 192 -14.49 1.70 -29.20
CA ASN A 192 -13.52 2.52 -29.92
C ASN A 192 -14.01 3.98 -30.00
N ALA A 193 -13.14 4.92 -29.63
CA ALA A 193 -13.35 6.35 -29.80
C ALA A 193 -12.57 6.82 -31.03
N VAL A 194 -13.30 7.31 -32.04
CA VAL A 194 -12.70 7.92 -33.24
C VAL A 194 -12.57 9.41 -32.99
N VAL A 195 -11.34 9.89 -32.90
CA VAL A 195 -11.08 11.31 -32.62
C VAL A 195 -11.41 12.13 -33.87
N PRO A 196 -12.22 13.20 -33.76
CA PRO A 196 -12.61 14.04 -34.88
C PRO A 196 -11.43 14.79 -35.52
#